data_AF-R5JP82-F1
#
_entry.id   AF-R5JP82-F1
#
_cell.length_a   1.000
_cell.length_b   1.000
_cell.length_c   1.000
_cell.angle_alpha   90.00
_cell.angle_beta   90.00
_cell.angle_gamma   90.00
#
_symmetry.space_group_name_H-M   'P 1'
#
loop_
_entity.id
_entity.type
_entity.pdbx_description
1 polymer ?
#
loop_
_entity_poly.entity_id
_entity_poly.type
_entity_poly.pdbx_seq_one_letter_code
_entity_poly.pdbx_strand_id
1 'polypeptide(L)'
;MNDIEVDLFYYRDLLQREREKPLHDIQSYFNLITSGTTFSFARLSNNDKTAALLNELKRYGFVANDTNLAYFRVLFGIPLYKEDVPYKPIMWKKNGQLLRYFIQYLFSSEMMWFYAKILVPLMFVNKRYTPINLAQSDIKRLENSSDYCRLKAILENFNT
;
A
#
# COMPACT_ATOMS: atom_id res chain seq x y z
N MET A 1 -34.46 39.66 -12.49
CA MET A 1 -33.80 38.34 -12.59
C MET A 1 -32.33 38.61 -12.44
N ASN A 2 -31.78 38.39 -11.24
CA ASN A 2 -30.34 38.51 -11.04
C ASN A 2 -29.73 37.19 -11.51
N ASP A 3 -29.02 37.25 -12.63
CA ASP A 3 -28.15 36.16 -13.05
C ASP A 3 -27.15 35.90 -11.93
N ILE A 4 -27.20 34.69 -11.39
CA ILE A 4 -26.19 34.20 -10.46
C ILE A 4 -24.96 34.00 -11.33
N GLU A 5 -24.14 35.04 -11.44
CA GLU A 5 -22.76 34.93 -11.89
C GLU A 5 -22.04 34.15 -10.79
N VAL A 6 -22.20 32.81 -10.82
CA VAL A 6 -21.51 31.98 -9.84
C VAL A 6 -20.04 32.10 -10.17
N ASP A 7 -19.30 32.69 -9.23
CA ASP A 7 -17.89 32.95 -9.36
C ASP A 7 -17.17 31.65 -9.75
N LEU A 8 -16.63 31.62 -10.96
CA LEU A 8 -15.89 30.48 -11.50
C LEU A 8 -14.71 30.13 -10.60
N PHE A 9 -14.19 31.08 -9.83
CA PHE A 9 -13.18 30.85 -8.82
C PHE A 9 -13.71 30.01 -7.65
N TYR A 10 -14.89 30.34 -7.12
CA TYR A 10 -15.54 29.59 -6.05
C TYR A 10 -15.86 28.15 -6.47
N TYR A 11 -16.39 27.94 -7.68
CA TYR A 11 -16.64 26.59 -8.17
C TYR A 11 -15.36 25.79 -8.40
N ARG A 12 -14.29 26.41 -8.88
CA ARG A 12 -12.99 25.73 -9.05
C ARG A 12 -12.40 25.31 -7.71
N ASP A 13 -12.44 26.18 -6.70
CA ASP A 13 -11.98 25.86 -5.34
C ASP A 13 -12.83 24.75 -4.71
N LEU A 14 -14.17 24.82 -4.83
CA LEU A 14 -15.06 23.78 -4.33
C LEU A 14 -14.80 22.42 -5.02
N LEU A 15 -14.70 22.39 -6.35
CA LEU A 15 -14.40 21.18 -7.10
C LEU A 15 -13.02 20.62 -6.77
N GLN A 16 -12.04 21.50 -6.51
CA GLN A 16 -10.70 21.08 -6.09
C GLN A 16 -10.75 20.42 -4.70
N ARG A 17 -11.44 21.03 -3.73
CA ARG A 17 -11.63 20.45 -2.39
C ARG A 17 -12.37 19.12 -2.42
N GLU A 18 -13.46 19.02 -3.19
CA GLU A 18 -14.19 17.76 -3.35
C GLU A 18 -13.33 16.67 -4.00
N ARG A 19 -12.43 17.04 -4.93
CA ARG A 19 -11.45 16.10 -5.52
C ARG A 19 -10.34 15.71 -4.55
N GLU A 20 -9.97 16.60 -3.64
CA GLU A 20 -8.90 16.39 -2.65
C GLU A 20 -9.38 15.65 -1.40
N LYS A 21 -10.68 15.66 -1.06
CA LYS A 21 -11.23 14.95 0.11
C LYS A 21 -10.80 13.48 0.21
N PRO A 22 -10.97 12.63 -0.82
CA PRO A 22 -10.50 11.23 -0.75
C PRO A 22 -8.99 11.10 -0.53
N LEU A 23 -8.20 12.04 -1.06
CA LEU A 23 -6.74 12.09 -0.88
C LEU A 23 -6.39 12.47 0.57
N HIS A 24 -7.03 13.50 1.11
CA HIS A 24 -6.85 13.93 2.49
C HIS A 24 -7.29 12.83 3.47
N ASP A 25 -8.40 12.15 3.19
CA ASP A 25 -8.94 11.09 4.04
C ASP A 25 -8.02 9.87 4.06
N ILE A 26 -7.50 9.44 2.90
CA ILE A 26 -6.61 8.27 2.85
C ILE A 26 -5.23 8.55 3.46
N GLN A 27 -4.70 9.77 3.29
CA GLN A 27 -3.44 10.18 3.92
C GLN A 27 -3.61 10.35 5.44
N SER A 28 -4.71 10.94 5.88
CA SER A 28 -5.05 11.05 7.30
C SER A 28 -5.24 9.68 7.93
N TYR A 29 -5.89 8.76 7.22
CA TYR A 29 -6.01 7.36 7.65
C TYR A 29 -4.63 6.69 7.77
N PHE A 30 -3.76 6.86 6.77
CA PHE A 30 -2.40 6.32 6.82
C PHE A 30 -1.60 6.89 8.00
N ASN A 31 -1.68 8.20 8.24
CA ASN A 31 -1.04 8.85 9.38
C ASN A 31 -1.59 8.33 10.70
N LEU A 32 -2.92 8.13 10.80
CA LEU A 32 -3.56 7.58 11.99
C LEU A 32 -3.01 6.19 12.31
N ILE A 33 -2.99 5.27 11.35
CA ILE A 33 -2.54 3.89 11.59
C ILE A 33 -1.01 3.78 11.80
N THR A 34 -0.22 4.76 11.36
CA THR A 34 1.23 4.79 11.56
C THR A 34 1.70 5.62 12.75
N SER A 35 0.81 6.40 13.39
CA SER A 35 1.12 7.22 14.57
C SER A 35 1.31 6.43 15.87
N GLY A 36 0.89 5.15 15.89
CA GLY A 36 0.99 4.29 17.05
C GLY A 36 -0.23 4.36 17.96
N THR A 37 -0.75 3.21 18.38
CA THR A 37 -1.87 3.09 19.31
C THR A 37 -1.52 2.25 20.54
N THR A 38 -2.33 2.36 21.60
CA THR A 38 -2.27 1.51 22.80
C THR A 38 -3.27 0.35 22.76
N PHE A 39 -4.08 0.25 21.69
CA PHE A 39 -5.05 -0.81 21.58
C PHE A 39 -4.39 -2.18 21.43
N SER A 40 -4.82 -3.15 22.25
CA SER A 40 -4.30 -4.52 22.24
C SER A 40 -4.53 -5.25 20.90
N PHE A 41 -5.57 -4.88 20.14
CA PHE A 41 -5.83 -5.47 18.82
C PHE A 41 -4.77 -5.11 17.76
N ALA A 42 -3.92 -4.10 17.99
CA ALA A 42 -2.75 -3.83 17.15
C ALA A 42 -1.68 -4.92 17.28
N ARG A 43 -1.69 -5.69 18.38
CA ARG A 43 -0.72 -6.74 18.69
C ARG A 43 -1.22 -8.10 18.22
N LEU A 44 -1.29 -8.28 16.91
CA LEU A 44 -1.62 -9.58 16.33
C LEU A 44 -0.49 -10.60 16.57
N SER A 45 -0.90 -11.86 16.75
CA SER A 45 0.02 -12.98 16.92
C SER A 45 0.99 -13.12 15.75
N ASN A 46 2.25 -13.49 16.01
CA ASN A 46 3.27 -13.68 14.97
C ASN A 46 3.05 -14.91 14.08
N ASN A 47 1.99 -15.68 14.29
CA ASN A 47 1.66 -16.90 13.53
C ASN A 47 0.42 -16.77 12.62
N ASP A 48 0.00 -15.54 12.30
CA ASP A 48 -1.14 -15.30 11.41
C ASP A 48 -0.80 -15.35 9.91
N LYS A 49 -1.82 -15.23 9.05
CA LYS A 49 -1.66 -15.24 7.58
C LYS A 49 -0.76 -14.12 7.07
N THR A 50 -0.72 -12.95 7.73
CA THR A 50 0.14 -11.83 7.32
C THR A 50 1.61 -12.13 7.60
N ALA A 51 1.90 -12.81 8.71
CA ALA A 51 3.24 -13.27 9.04
C ALA A 51 3.71 -14.35 8.06
N ALA A 52 2.85 -15.32 7.73
CA ALA A 52 3.13 -16.34 6.73
C ALA A 52 3.44 -15.72 5.35
N LEU A 53 2.61 -14.78 4.90
CA LEU A 53 2.83 -14.04 3.65
C LEU A 53 4.17 -13.29 3.66
N LEU A 54 4.47 -12.54 4.72
CA LEU A 54 5.73 -11.81 4.83
C LEU A 54 6.94 -12.76 4.79
N ASN A 55 6.86 -13.90 5.48
CA ASN A 55 7.95 -14.88 5.51
C ASN A 55 8.24 -15.46 4.13
N GLU A 56 7.22 -15.81 3.35
CA GLU A 56 7.40 -16.28 1.98
C GLU A 56 7.94 -15.16 1.06
N LEU A 57 7.45 -13.93 1.20
CA LEU A 57 8.00 -12.79 0.47
C LEU A 57 9.48 -12.54 0.78
N LYS A 58 9.90 -12.70 2.05
CA LYS A 58 11.31 -12.63 2.47
C LYS A 58 12.12 -13.79 1.88
N ARG A 59 11.63 -15.02 2.00
CA ARG A 59 12.27 -16.25 1.51
C ARG A 59 12.64 -16.17 0.04
N TYR A 60 11.76 -15.62 -0.79
CA TYR A 60 12.00 -15.46 -2.24
C TYR A 60 12.57 -14.09 -2.63
N GLY A 61 12.92 -13.25 -1.64
CA GLY A 61 13.62 -11.99 -1.84
C GLY A 61 12.78 -10.91 -2.52
N PHE A 62 11.46 -10.92 -2.35
CA PHE A 62 10.56 -9.83 -2.77
C PHE A 62 10.72 -8.61 -1.88
N VAL A 63 10.90 -8.82 -0.58
CA VAL A 63 11.13 -7.76 0.42
C VAL A 63 12.44 -7.98 1.17
N ALA A 64 12.90 -6.98 1.91
CA ALA A 64 14.11 -7.12 2.73
C ALA A 64 13.88 -8.05 3.93
N ASN A 65 14.89 -8.87 4.27
CA ASN A 65 14.78 -9.90 5.32
C ASN A 65 14.49 -9.31 6.71
N ASP A 66 14.98 -8.10 6.96
CA ASP A 66 14.80 -7.30 8.17
C ASP A 66 13.48 -6.52 8.22
N THR A 67 12.61 -6.67 7.21
CA THR A 67 11.28 -6.00 7.19
C THR A 67 10.50 -6.38 8.46
N ASN A 68 10.12 -5.38 9.26
CA ASN A 68 9.32 -5.57 10.47
C ASN A 68 7.88 -5.98 10.10
N LEU A 69 7.36 -7.01 10.78
CA LEU A 69 6.00 -7.51 10.58
C LEU A 69 4.93 -6.45 10.89
N ALA A 70 5.12 -5.61 11.92
CA ALA A 70 4.20 -4.51 12.23
C ALA A 70 4.10 -3.52 11.07
N TYR A 71 5.23 -3.16 10.43
CA TYR A 71 5.25 -2.27 9.26
C TYR A 71 4.59 -2.92 8.04
N PHE A 72 4.77 -4.23 7.86
CA PHE A 72 4.08 -4.96 6.80
C PHE A 72 2.56 -4.97 7.00
N ARG A 73 2.10 -5.12 8.25
CA ARG A 73 0.68 -5.17 8.61
C ARG A 73 -0.08 -3.87 8.39
N VAL A 74 0.61 -2.73 8.35
CA VAL A 74 0.02 -1.43 7.93
C VAL A 74 -0.62 -1.52 6.54
N LEU A 75 -0.08 -2.37 5.64
CA LEU A 75 -0.68 -2.64 4.33
C LEU A 75 -2.13 -3.14 4.44
N PHE A 76 -2.45 -3.88 5.51
CA PHE A 76 -3.77 -4.46 5.77
C PHE A 76 -4.63 -3.61 6.70
N GLY A 77 -4.24 -2.34 6.93
CA GLY A 77 -4.99 -1.42 7.80
C GLY A 77 -4.83 -1.68 9.29
N ILE A 78 -3.89 -2.53 9.69
CA ILE A 78 -3.60 -2.81 11.09
C ILE A 78 -2.70 -1.68 11.63
N PRO A 79 -3.11 -0.96 12.69
CA PRO A 79 -2.33 0.14 13.22
C PRO A 79 -1.08 -0.35 13.94
N LEU A 80 -0.04 0.48 13.96
CA LEU A 80 1.17 0.23 14.74
C LEU A 80 0.87 0.31 16.24
N TYR A 81 1.56 -0.50 17.03
CA TYR A 81 1.63 -0.29 18.46
C TYR A 81 2.66 0.80 18.78
N LYS A 82 2.55 1.48 19.93
CA LYS A 82 3.42 2.62 20.29
C LYS A 82 4.92 2.27 20.32
N GLU A 83 5.25 1.01 20.53
CA GLU A 83 6.62 0.50 20.62
C GLU A 83 7.23 0.25 19.24
N ASP A 84 6.40 0.16 18.20
CA ASP A 84 6.85 -0.05 16.83
C ASP A 84 7.11 1.27 16.08
N VAL A 85 6.70 2.43 16.62
CA VAL A 85 6.94 3.73 15.97
C VAL A 85 8.41 4.20 16.13
N PRO A 86 8.96 4.96 15.16
CA PRO A 86 8.33 5.46 13.94
C PRO A 86 8.18 4.39 12.84
N TYR A 87 7.12 4.51 12.04
CA TYR A 87 6.91 3.67 10.86
C TYR A 87 8.09 3.76 9.89
N LYS A 88 8.45 2.62 9.26
CA LYS A 88 9.41 2.56 8.16
C LYS A 88 8.79 1.87 6.94
N PRO A 89 9.00 2.40 5.73
CA PRO A 89 8.48 1.79 4.52
C PRO A 89 9.15 0.45 4.22
N ILE A 90 8.41 -0.42 3.56
CA ILE A 90 8.81 -1.76 3.16
C ILE A 90 9.73 -1.66 1.95
N MET A 91 10.94 -2.23 2.04
CA MET A 91 11.84 -2.27 0.88
C MET A 91 11.42 -3.39 -0.08
N TRP A 92 10.88 -3.01 -1.23
CA TRP A 92 10.63 -3.93 -2.34
C TRP A 92 11.89 -4.11 -3.19
N LYS A 93 12.30 -5.37 -3.38
CA LYS A 93 13.57 -5.75 -4.01
C LYS A 93 13.45 -6.23 -5.45
N LYS A 94 12.22 -6.40 -5.96
CA LYS A 94 11.96 -6.94 -7.29
C LYS A 94 11.47 -5.86 -8.24
N ASN A 95 11.18 -6.23 -9.49
CA ASN A 95 10.63 -5.31 -10.49
C ASN A 95 9.34 -4.64 -9.96
N GLY A 96 9.18 -3.34 -10.23
CA GLY A 96 7.97 -2.58 -9.85
C GLY A 96 6.68 -3.13 -10.48
N GLN A 97 6.75 -3.81 -11.62
CA GLN A 97 5.61 -4.52 -12.19
C GLN A 97 5.14 -5.69 -11.29
N LEU A 98 6.05 -6.37 -10.58
CA LEU A 98 5.67 -7.39 -9.61
C LEU A 98 5.01 -6.77 -8.37
N LEU A 99 5.48 -5.59 -7.92
CA LEU A 99 4.81 -4.85 -6.86
C LEU A 99 3.40 -4.43 -7.29
N ARG A 100 3.26 -3.95 -8.53
CA ARG A 100 1.96 -3.64 -9.11
C ARG A 100 1.01 -4.83 -9.05
N TYR A 101 1.46 -6.00 -9.53
CA TYR A 101 0.69 -7.23 -9.47
C TYR A 101 0.31 -7.62 -8.04
N PHE A 102 1.26 -7.56 -7.10
CA PHE A 102 1.03 -7.82 -5.68
C PHE A 102 -0.08 -6.94 -5.10
N ILE A 103 -0.01 -5.63 -5.34
CA ILE A 103 -1.01 -4.67 -4.84
C ILE A 103 -2.38 -4.88 -5.50
N GLN A 104 -2.43 -5.14 -6.82
CA GLN A 104 -3.68 -5.44 -7.52
C GLN A 104 -4.34 -6.72 -7.02
N TYR A 105 -3.53 -7.73 -6.69
CA TYR A 105 -4.05 -9.00 -6.19
C TYR A 105 -4.64 -8.86 -4.78
N LEU A 106 -3.97 -8.09 -3.90
CA LEU A 106 -4.48 -7.84 -2.55
C LEU A 106 -5.72 -6.93 -2.54
N PHE A 107 -5.80 -5.99 -3.48
CA PHE A 107 -6.89 -5.01 -3.54
C PHE A 107 -7.49 -4.93 -4.94
N SER A 108 -8.55 -5.71 -5.15
CA SER A 108 -9.15 -5.95 -6.47
C SER A 108 -10.15 -4.88 -6.92
N SER A 109 -10.59 -3.96 -6.05
CA SER A 109 -11.58 -2.95 -6.42
C SER A 109 -10.95 -1.74 -7.11
N GLU A 110 -11.67 -1.16 -8.07
CA GLU A 110 -11.23 0.02 -8.82
C GLU A 110 -10.95 1.23 -7.91
N MET A 111 -11.75 1.40 -6.85
CA MET A 111 -11.54 2.42 -5.83
C MET A 111 -10.21 2.22 -5.09
N MET A 112 -9.86 0.98 -4.75
CA MET A 112 -8.59 0.67 -4.11
C MET A 112 -7.40 0.90 -5.04
N TRP A 113 -7.59 0.80 -6.36
CA TRP A 113 -6.56 1.12 -7.33
C TRP A 113 -6.19 2.62 -7.33
N PHE A 114 -7.16 3.51 -7.10
CA PHE A 114 -6.90 4.94 -6.92
C PHE A 114 -6.07 5.19 -5.66
N TYR A 115 -6.49 4.63 -4.52
CA TYR A 115 -5.77 4.77 -3.25
C TYR A 115 -4.38 4.14 -3.27
N ALA A 116 -4.20 3.02 -3.98
CA ALA A 116 -2.90 2.37 -4.15
C ALA A 116 -1.85 3.30 -4.77
N LYS A 117 -2.23 4.17 -5.72
CA LYS A 117 -1.30 5.16 -6.30
C LYS A 117 -0.78 6.16 -5.28
N ILE A 118 -1.58 6.46 -4.25
CA ILE A 118 -1.24 7.39 -3.17
C ILE A 118 -0.44 6.68 -2.08
N LEU A 119 -0.89 5.49 -1.66
CA LEU A 119 -0.34 4.76 -0.53
C LEU A 119 0.97 4.04 -0.85
N VAL A 120 1.16 3.53 -2.06
CA VAL A 120 2.36 2.74 -2.39
C VAL A 120 3.67 3.55 -2.22
N PRO A 121 3.76 4.82 -2.64
CA PRO A 121 4.95 5.65 -2.37
C PRO A 121 5.22 5.88 -0.87
N LEU A 122 4.18 5.85 -0.02
CA LEU A 122 4.30 5.99 1.43
C LEU A 122 4.74 4.67 2.09
N MET A 123 4.30 3.55 1.53
CA MET A 123 4.49 2.22 2.11
C MET A 123 5.70 1.47 1.57
N PHE A 124 6.18 1.80 0.36
CA PHE A 124 7.21 1.02 -0.32
C PHE A 124 8.35 1.87 -0.87
N VAL A 125 9.57 1.39 -0.64
CA VAL A 125 10.80 1.95 -1.23
C VAL A 125 11.54 0.89 -2.04
N ASN A 126 12.34 1.33 -3.01
CA ASN A 126 13.22 0.45 -3.77
C ASN A 126 14.55 0.20 -3.02
N LYS A 127 15.47 -0.56 -3.65
CA LYS A 127 16.81 -0.87 -3.10
C LYS A 127 17.69 0.36 -2.82
N ARG A 128 17.34 1.53 -3.37
CA ARG A 128 18.01 2.82 -3.15
C ARG A 128 17.27 3.70 -2.14
N TYR A 129 16.32 3.13 -1.39
CA TYR A 129 15.46 3.84 -0.44
C TYR A 129 14.62 4.97 -1.06
N THR A 130 14.35 4.89 -2.37
CA THR A 130 13.46 5.85 -3.05
C THR A 130 12.03 5.33 -3.04
N PRO A 131 11.02 6.17 -2.72
CA PRO A 131 9.60 5.83 -2.86
C PRO A 131 9.28 5.22 -4.22
N ILE A 132 8.45 4.17 -4.24
CA ILE A 132 8.04 3.52 -5.47
C ILE A 132 6.71 4.10 -5.95
N ASN A 133 6.69 4.67 -7.15
CA ASN A 133 5.46 4.93 -7.87
C ASN A 133 5.05 3.69 -8.67
N LEU A 134 3.76 3.36 -8.65
CA LEU A 134 3.23 2.23 -9.41
C LEU A 134 3.41 2.48 -10.92
N ALA A 135 4.16 1.59 -11.57
CA ALA A 135 4.36 1.65 -13.01
C ALA A 135 3.05 1.44 -13.79
N GLN A 136 2.97 1.96 -15.02
CA GLN A 136 1.90 1.61 -15.95
C GLN A 136 1.93 0.11 -16.24
N SER A 137 0.76 -0.51 -16.40
CA SER A 137 0.65 -1.96 -16.57
C SER A 137 1.40 -2.43 -17.82
N ASP A 138 2.28 -3.42 -17.65
CA ASP A 138 2.86 -4.18 -18.76
C ASP A 138 2.90 -5.67 -18.38
N ILE A 139 1.71 -6.24 -18.15
CA ILE A 139 1.52 -7.63 -17.71
C ILE A 139 2.18 -8.62 -18.68
N LYS A 140 2.18 -8.31 -19.98
CA LYS A 140 2.81 -9.15 -21.01
C LYS A 140 4.31 -9.38 -20.76
N ARG A 141 5.01 -8.44 -20.09
CA ARG A 141 6.43 -8.63 -19.69
C ARG A 141 6.62 -9.47 -18.43
N LEU A 142 5.58 -9.70 -17.63
CA LEU A 142 5.66 -10.45 -16.38
C LEU A 142 5.44 -11.95 -16.56
N GLU A 143 4.60 -12.35 -17.52
CA GLU A 143 4.12 -13.74 -17.65
C GLU A 143 5.24 -14.77 -17.87
N ASN A 144 6.39 -14.35 -18.39
CA ASN A 144 7.56 -15.21 -18.61
C ASN A 144 8.59 -15.20 -17.46
N SER A 145 8.29 -14.50 -16.35
CA SER A 145 9.24 -14.37 -15.22
C SER A 145 9.03 -15.46 -14.17
N SER A 146 10.12 -16.15 -13.79
CA SER A 146 10.07 -17.09 -12.65
C SER A 146 9.66 -16.41 -11.33
N ASP A 147 9.97 -15.12 -11.17
CA ASP A 147 9.51 -14.34 -10.01
C ASP A 147 8.00 -14.07 -10.05
N TYR A 148 7.40 -13.95 -11.24
CA TYR A 148 5.94 -13.82 -11.36
C TYR A 148 5.23 -15.11 -10.92
N CYS A 149 5.65 -16.26 -11.44
CA CYS A 149 5.07 -17.55 -11.05
C CYS A 149 5.16 -17.80 -9.54
N ARG A 150 6.30 -17.46 -8.93
CA ARG A 150 6.48 -17.55 -7.48
C ARG A 150 5.54 -16.61 -6.73
N LEU A 151 5.48 -15.33 -7.12
CA LEU A 151 4.62 -14.36 -6.46
C LEU A 151 3.15 -14.75 -6.54
N LYS A 152 2.71 -15.24 -7.71
CA LYS A 152 1.35 -15.77 -7.92
C LYS A 152 1.05 -16.93 -6.96
N ALA A 153 1.93 -17.93 -6.88
CA ALA A 153 1.74 -19.07 -5.98
C ALA A 153 1.69 -18.65 -4.49
N ILE A 154 2.55 -17.71 -4.07
CA ILE A 154 2.52 -17.16 -2.71
C ILE A 154 1.16 -16.52 -2.41
N LEU A 155 0.62 -15.76 -3.35
CA LEU A 155 -0.64 -15.03 -3.21
C LEU A 155 -1.87 -15.94 -3.25
N GLU A 156 -1.87 -16.97 -4.09
CA GLU A 156 -2.92 -17.99 -4.12
C GLU A 156 -2.99 -18.75 -2.79
N ASN A 157 -1.84 -19.10 -2.20
CA ASN A 157 -1.77 -19.74 -0.89
C ASN A 157 -2.25 -18.83 0.26
N PHE A 158 -2.09 -17.50 0.13
CA PHE A 158 -2.57 -16.55 1.14
C PHE A 158 -4.11 -16.44 1.17
N ASN A 159 -4.76 -16.53 0.00
CA ASN A 159 -6.21 -16.42 -0.14
C ASN A 159 -6.98 -17.72 0.08
N THR A 160 -6.27 -18.84 0.26
CA THR A 160 -6.87 -20.13 0.67
C THR A 160 -7.00 -20.20 2.19
#